data_AF-B8I887-F1
#
_entry.id   AF-B8I887-F1
#
_cell.length_a   1.000
_cell.length_b   1.000
_cell.length_c   1.000
_cell.angle_alpha   90.00
_cell.angle_beta   90.00
_cell.angle_gamma   90.00
#
_symmetry.space_group_name_H-M   'P 1'
#
loop_
_entity.id
_entity.type
_entity.pdbx_description
1 polymer ?
#
loop_
_entity_poly.entity_id
_entity_poly.type
_entity_poly.pdbx_seq_one_letter_code
_entity_poly.pdbx_strand_id
1 'polypeptide(L)'
;MKIHKTLICMILITAMAFGIVSPIAPEVQAVTKNKLELHAFYPAQATFSDSLKKYIDSLDSVSFLWGRIYSDLTDGINTTYGKNGNTDFYYPSDYIEVLKYAKSKNKSIQFGIFSDSSNAEKILPYKEQREKAIKSITDLLKSDVSHGNNIYFDGVVIDIEGLNGQKTASFFNQFLKELKPKLAEINKKLYVAVNPLRYYSGYDYSSISQTADKMIIMAHDYEPLTKLTKEQVMQYTGYDSLNPIDSLAPIKEIQHVMEDVKKYVSKNNLNKIMLQISFDAAQWRFSVAKGSTWGKAGKKAVSLEVRDTPTYKMLYDRVINKDGNGKLITYSYNNELQSPVMQYFNINNSTQNICLYENSRSVKAKIDISKQYGIGGVSLWSLSNVPDYTDKTAKIYGLDVWDTIVKSLLFEAPTSQTKVTFADKVVEKAVRTKLFKPSGTLYKSDLAKVYRLKIPAGYKTLNDLKQLTNLEYLDLSNTKLTSVSALASLKNLRVLYLYKNGIKDISPIKGLTKLQVLSINGNKVSNISALAGLTQLTELYIRENTINDFSPVAKLKQLNILYLKGNKSTNYSKLQTIKKGLIECDF
;
A
#
# COMPACT_ATOMS: atom_id res chain seq x y z
N MET A 1 -38.58 28.70 -79.66
CA MET A 1 -37.41 29.05 -80.51
C MET A 1 -36.49 27.83 -80.57
N LYS A 2 -36.42 27.17 -81.75
CA LYS A 2 -35.43 26.20 -82.29
C LYS A 2 -34.62 25.37 -81.26
N ILE A 3 -34.96 24.10 -80.97
CA ILE A 3 -34.71 22.82 -81.68
C ILE A 3 -33.23 22.53 -82.00
N HIS A 4 -32.68 21.45 -81.40
CA HIS A 4 -31.93 20.30 -81.99
C HIS A 4 -30.91 19.75 -80.96
N LYS A 5 -30.67 18.45 -80.72
CA LYS A 5 -31.19 17.13 -81.15
C LYS A 5 -30.41 16.08 -80.29
N THR A 6 -31.06 15.08 -79.66
CA THR A 6 -31.07 13.64 -80.07
C THR A 6 -29.85 12.85 -79.54
N LEU A 7 -29.87 11.64 -78.96
CA LEU A 7 -30.83 10.56 -78.59
C LEU A 7 -29.92 9.40 -78.08
N ILE A 8 -30.24 8.53 -77.10
CA ILE A 8 -30.90 7.19 -77.20
C ILE A 8 -30.67 6.55 -75.79
N CYS A 9 -31.68 6.35 -74.95
CA CYS A 9 -32.52 5.14 -74.80
C CYS A 9 -31.80 3.84 -74.37
N MET A 10 -31.98 3.43 -73.10
CA MET A 10 -32.59 2.12 -72.81
C MET A 10 -33.20 2.09 -71.40
N ILE A 11 -34.37 1.47 -71.35
CA ILE A 11 -35.37 1.42 -70.28
C ILE A 11 -35.03 0.29 -69.30
N LEU A 12 -35.23 0.48 -68.00
CA LEU A 12 -35.96 -0.53 -67.21
C LEU A 12 -36.58 0.06 -65.93
N ILE A 13 -37.89 -0.18 -65.84
CA ILE A 13 -38.88 0.23 -64.85
C ILE A 13 -38.69 -0.58 -63.58
N THR A 14 -38.75 0.03 -62.39
CA THR A 14 -39.73 -0.31 -61.33
C THR A 14 -39.57 0.57 -60.10
N ALA A 15 -40.71 0.97 -59.56
CA ALA A 15 -40.87 1.88 -58.43
C ALA A 15 -40.31 1.32 -57.11
N MET A 16 -39.65 2.17 -56.32
CA MET A 16 -39.50 1.96 -54.88
C MET A 16 -40.14 3.14 -54.14
N ALA A 17 -41.26 2.83 -53.48
CA ALA A 17 -41.86 3.64 -52.45
C ALA A 17 -41.14 3.38 -51.11
N PHE A 18 -40.78 4.46 -50.44
CA PHE A 18 -40.57 4.65 -48.99
C PHE A 18 -40.04 3.47 -48.17
N GLY A 19 -38.72 3.49 -47.92
CA GLY A 19 -38.11 2.95 -46.71
C GLY A 19 -37.66 4.12 -45.82
N ILE A 20 -38.20 4.19 -44.61
CA ILE A 20 -37.76 5.10 -43.55
C ILE A 20 -36.33 4.70 -43.17
N VAL A 21 -35.35 5.51 -43.54
CA VAL A 21 -33.97 5.35 -43.07
C VAL A 21 -33.86 6.13 -41.75
N SER A 22 -33.93 5.41 -40.63
CA SER A 22 -33.44 5.91 -39.35
C SER A 22 -31.96 6.31 -39.52
N PRO A 23 -31.50 7.44 -38.95
CA PRO A 23 -30.08 7.77 -39.02
C PRO A 23 -29.32 6.70 -38.26
N ILE A 24 -28.48 5.96 -39.00
CA ILE A 24 -27.47 5.08 -38.42
C ILE A 24 -26.55 6.01 -37.64
N ALA A 25 -26.77 6.08 -36.32
CA ALA A 25 -25.77 6.60 -35.41
C ALA A 25 -24.52 5.74 -35.63
N PRO A 26 -23.33 6.33 -35.83
CA PRO A 26 -22.13 5.54 -35.89
C PRO A 26 -22.08 4.75 -34.59
N GLU A 27 -22.04 3.42 -34.71
CA GLU A 27 -21.68 2.54 -33.61
C GLU A 27 -20.36 3.07 -33.07
N VAL A 28 -20.46 3.79 -31.95
CA VAL A 28 -19.32 4.05 -31.10
C VAL A 28 -18.92 2.66 -30.64
N GLN A 29 -18.00 2.03 -31.36
CA GLN A 29 -17.23 0.92 -30.84
C GLN A 29 -16.75 1.40 -29.48
N ALA A 30 -17.37 0.87 -28.43
CA ALA A 30 -16.97 1.15 -27.08
C ALA A 30 -15.50 0.75 -27.02
N VAL A 31 -14.61 1.73 -27.00
CA VAL A 31 -13.25 1.55 -26.55
C VAL A 31 -13.44 1.00 -25.14
N THR A 32 -13.35 -0.32 -25.00
CA THR A 32 -13.38 -0.99 -23.70
C THR A 32 -12.21 -0.39 -22.94
N LYS A 33 -12.49 0.64 -22.15
CA LYS A 33 -11.52 1.28 -21.28
C LYS A 33 -10.93 0.14 -20.47
N ASN A 34 -9.67 -0.20 -20.72
CA ASN A 34 -8.92 -1.07 -19.84
C ASN A 34 -9.16 -0.51 -18.43
N LYS A 35 -9.83 -1.29 -17.58
CA LYS A 35 -10.16 -1.00 -16.19
C LYS A 35 -9.70 -2.22 -15.43
N LEU A 36 -9.08 -2.02 -14.27
CA LEU A 36 -8.82 -3.13 -13.35
C LEU A 36 -10.16 -3.69 -12.87
N GLU A 37 -10.26 -5.02 -12.85
CA GLU A 37 -11.40 -5.68 -12.21
C GLU A 37 -11.44 -5.32 -10.73
N LEU A 38 -12.64 -5.00 -10.22
CA LEU A 38 -12.88 -4.75 -8.81
C LEU A 38 -13.66 -5.91 -8.21
N HIS A 39 -12.98 -6.68 -7.38
CA HIS A 39 -13.54 -7.75 -6.59
C HIS A 39 -13.56 -7.36 -5.10
N ALA A 40 -14.48 -7.92 -4.31
CA ALA A 40 -14.43 -7.77 -2.86
C ALA A 40 -14.97 -9.00 -2.14
N PHE A 41 -14.46 -9.23 -0.93
CA PHE A 41 -15.03 -10.21 -0.02
C PHE A 41 -16.10 -9.58 0.86
N TYR A 42 -17.23 -10.27 0.98
CA TYR A 42 -18.31 -10.01 1.92
C TYR A 42 -18.20 -11.02 3.07
N PRO A 43 -17.82 -10.60 4.28
CA PRO A 43 -17.62 -11.52 5.41
C PRO A 43 -18.96 -11.86 6.10
N ALA A 44 -18.99 -12.90 6.93
CA ALA A 44 -20.20 -13.33 7.63
C ALA A 44 -20.73 -12.30 8.64
N GLN A 45 -19.85 -11.48 9.20
CA GLN A 45 -20.19 -10.49 10.21
C GLN A 45 -20.77 -9.19 9.61
N ALA A 46 -20.84 -9.08 8.28
CA ALA A 46 -21.34 -7.89 7.61
C ALA A 46 -22.88 -7.88 7.58
N THR A 47 -23.47 -6.76 7.99
CA THR A 47 -24.91 -6.50 7.90
C THR A 47 -25.26 -5.79 6.59
N PHE A 48 -26.19 -6.35 5.82
CA PHE A 48 -26.61 -5.79 4.55
C PHE A 48 -27.26 -4.42 4.76
N SER A 49 -26.77 -3.41 4.04
CA SER A 49 -27.12 -2.01 4.23
C SER A 49 -27.05 -1.22 2.92
N ASP A 50 -27.60 -0.01 2.89
CA ASP A 50 -27.55 0.84 1.70
C ASP A 50 -26.13 1.23 1.30
N SER A 51 -25.20 1.35 2.26
CA SER A 51 -23.77 1.54 1.96
C SER A 51 -23.19 0.34 1.22
N LEU A 52 -23.50 -0.90 1.63
CA LEU A 52 -23.03 -2.09 0.92
C LEU A 52 -23.69 -2.24 -0.45
N LYS A 53 -24.96 -1.83 -0.61
CA LYS A 53 -25.61 -1.74 -1.93
C LYS A 53 -24.83 -0.83 -2.89
N LYS A 54 -24.47 0.38 -2.44
CA LYS A 54 -23.62 1.32 -3.20
C LYS A 54 -22.31 0.65 -3.64
N TYR A 55 -21.69 -0.11 -2.75
CA TYR A 55 -20.43 -0.76 -3.07
C TYR A 55 -20.61 -1.89 -4.07
N ILE A 56 -21.57 -2.80 -3.83
CA ILE A 56 -21.92 -3.91 -4.71
C ILE A 56 -22.21 -3.41 -6.13
N ASP A 57 -22.93 -2.30 -6.29
CA ASP A 57 -23.24 -1.71 -7.60
C ASP A 57 -21.97 -1.41 -8.42
N SER A 58 -20.84 -1.11 -7.78
CA SER A 58 -19.57 -0.79 -8.45
C SER A 58 -18.63 -1.98 -8.64
N LEU A 59 -18.85 -3.10 -7.93
CA LEU A 59 -18.04 -4.31 -8.04
C LEU A 59 -18.25 -4.98 -9.40
N ASP A 60 -17.25 -5.71 -9.87
CA ASP A 60 -17.36 -6.63 -11.01
C ASP A 60 -17.74 -8.04 -10.52
N SER A 61 -17.23 -8.42 -9.34
CA SER A 61 -17.52 -9.69 -8.67
C SER A 61 -17.49 -9.56 -7.13
N VAL A 62 -18.23 -10.44 -6.44
CA VAL A 62 -18.32 -10.48 -4.97
C VAL A 62 -18.12 -11.90 -4.48
N SER A 63 -17.27 -12.10 -3.47
CA SER A 63 -17.09 -13.41 -2.84
C SER A 63 -17.60 -13.40 -1.41
N PHE A 64 -18.50 -14.30 -1.10
CA PHE A 64 -19.15 -14.39 0.20
C PHE A 64 -18.42 -15.42 1.06
N LEU A 65 -17.56 -14.95 1.98
CA LEU A 65 -16.68 -15.82 2.77
C LEU A 65 -17.43 -16.40 3.97
N TRP A 66 -18.22 -17.44 3.71
CA TRP A 66 -19.20 -18.00 4.64
C TRP A 66 -19.07 -19.52 4.84
N GLY A 67 -18.14 -20.16 4.15
CA GLY A 67 -17.86 -21.58 4.30
C GLY A 67 -16.53 -21.81 4.99
N ARG A 68 -16.46 -22.86 5.81
CA ARG A 68 -15.20 -23.40 6.31
C ARG A 68 -15.16 -24.90 6.10
N ILE A 69 -13.99 -25.41 5.73
CA ILE A 69 -13.74 -26.85 5.66
C ILE A 69 -12.89 -27.29 6.86
N TYR A 70 -13.29 -28.39 7.49
CA TYR A 70 -12.61 -28.98 8.64
C TYR A 70 -12.04 -30.35 8.27
N SER A 71 -11.00 -30.78 8.98
CA SER A 71 -10.28 -32.01 8.66
C SER A 71 -11.05 -33.31 8.83
N ASP A 72 -12.11 -33.31 9.64
CA ASP A 72 -12.94 -34.49 9.88
C ASP A 72 -13.92 -34.75 8.72
N LEU A 73 -14.24 -33.73 7.91
CA LEU A 73 -15.09 -33.78 6.70
C LEU A 73 -16.41 -34.53 6.84
N THR A 74 -16.84 -34.83 8.07
CA THR A 74 -18.07 -35.57 8.40
C THR A 74 -19.30 -34.81 7.93
N ASP A 75 -19.24 -33.48 7.98
CA ASP A 75 -20.30 -32.56 7.60
C ASP A 75 -20.01 -31.79 6.27
N GLY A 76 -18.91 -32.09 5.57
CA GLY A 76 -18.51 -31.35 4.38
C GLY A 76 -18.07 -29.91 4.66
N ILE A 77 -18.78 -28.92 4.10
CA ILE A 77 -18.52 -27.48 4.31
C ILE A 77 -19.43 -26.97 5.42
N ASN A 78 -18.83 -26.46 6.50
CA ASN A 78 -19.58 -25.87 7.60
C ASN A 78 -19.93 -24.41 7.28
N THR A 79 -21.22 -24.10 7.40
CA THR A 79 -21.81 -22.78 7.17
C THR A 79 -22.73 -22.35 8.32
N THR A 80 -22.72 -23.11 9.42
CA THR A 80 -23.56 -22.88 10.59
C THR A 80 -22.75 -22.20 11.68
N TYR A 81 -23.25 -21.08 12.19
CA TYR A 81 -22.63 -20.35 13.29
C TYR A 81 -22.53 -21.21 14.56
N GLY A 82 -21.37 -21.16 15.23
CA GLY A 82 -21.07 -21.90 16.46
C GLY A 82 -20.77 -23.40 16.28
N LYS A 83 -21.22 -24.03 15.18
CA LYS A 83 -20.99 -25.47 14.93
C LYS A 83 -19.50 -25.73 14.76
N ASN A 84 -18.95 -26.71 15.48
CA ASN A 84 -17.52 -27.05 15.46
C ASN A 84 -16.60 -25.83 15.73
N GLY A 85 -17.07 -24.89 16.55
CA GLY A 85 -16.34 -23.66 16.88
C GLY A 85 -16.31 -22.61 15.76
N ASN A 86 -17.15 -22.75 14.74
CA ASN A 86 -17.21 -21.83 13.60
C ASN A 86 -17.90 -20.51 13.96
N THR A 87 -17.14 -19.49 14.34
CA THR A 87 -17.69 -18.17 14.67
C THR A 87 -17.54 -17.16 13.54
N ASP A 88 -16.77 -17.49 12.50
CA ASP A 88 -16.35 -16.51 11.51
C ASP A 88 -16.88 -16.74 10.10
N PHE A 89 -17.30 -17.97 9.79
CA PHE A 89 -17.63 -18.40 8.42
C PHE A 89 -19.00 -19.07 8.39
N TYR A 90 -20.07 -18.28 8.35
CA TYR A 90 -21.44 -18.78 8.39
C TYR A 90 -22.34 -17.98 7.45
N TYR A 91 -23.51 -18.51 7.11
CA TYR A 91 -24.54 -17.72 6.42
C TYR A 91 -25.11 -16.67 7.39
N PRO A 92 -24.94 -15.36 7.12
CA PRO A 92 -25.58 -14.31 7.91
C PRO A 92 -27.11 -14.45 7.88
N SER A 93 -27.82 -13.84 8.82
CA SER A 93 -29.30 -13.92 8.85
C SER A 93 -29.97 -13.33 7.60
N ASP A 94 -29.33 -12.35 6.96
CA ASP A 94 -29.79 -11.58 5.80
C ASP A 94 -29.08 -12.00 4.49
N TYR A 95 -28.52 -13.20 4.47
CA TYR A 95 -27.69 -13.66 3.34
C TYR A 95 -28.48 -13.74 2.03
N ILE A 96 -29.77 -14.08 2.06
CA ILE A 96 -30.60 -14.19 0.86
C ILE A 96 -30.79 -12.82 0.21
N GLU A 97 -31.01 -11.78 1.00
CA GLU A 97 -31.25 -10.42 0.56
C GLU A 97 -30.05 -9.85 -0.20
N VAL A 98 -28.84 -10.03 0.36
CA VAL A 98 -27.61 -9.55 -0.30
C VAL A 98 -27.31 -10.35 -1.57
N LEU A 99 -27.56 -11.67 -1.60
CA LEU A 99 -27.38 -12.49 -2.79
C LEU A 99 -28.36 -12.10 -3.90
N LYS A 100 -29.64 -11.89 -3.56
CA LYS A 100 -30.67 -11.38 -4.48
C LYS A 100 -30.26 -10.04 -5.07
N TYR A 101 -29.80 -9.13 -4.21
CA TYR A 101 -29.37 -7.81 -4.65
C TYR A 101 -28.19 -7.88 -5.61
N ALA A 102 -27.13 -8.62 -5.26
CA ALA A 102 -25.95 -8.78 -6.11
C ALA A 102 -26.30 -9.38 -7.49
N LYS A 103 -27.16 -10.42 -7.52
CA LYS A 103 -27.66 -11.00 -8.78
C LYS A 103 -28.50 -10.00 -9.58
N SER A 104 -29.38 -9.23 -8.94
CA SER A 104 -30.18 -8.19 -9.62
C SER A 104 -29.34 -7.11 -10.30
N LYS A 105 -28.09 -6.93 -9.85
CA LYS A 105 -27.10 -6.01 -10.40
C LYS A 105 -26.13 -6.68 -11.37
N ASN A 106 -26.43 -7.90 -11.80
CA ASN A 106 -25.62 -8.72 -12.70
C ASN A 106 -24.18 -8.94 -12.19
N LYS A 107 -24.00 -9.05 -10.88
CA LYS A 107 -22.67 -9.30 -10.29
C LYS A 107 -22.37 -10.79 -10.26
N SER A 108 -21.14 -11.16 -10.62
CA SER A 108 -20.65 -12.53 -10.49
C SER A 108 -20.41 -12.82 -9.01
N ILE A 109 -21.18 -13.73 -8.42
CA ILE A 109 -21.11 -14.07 -7.00
C ILE A 109 -20.39 -15.39 -6.76
N GLN A 110 -19.41 -15.42 -5.86
CA GLN A 110 -18.66 -16.63 -5.52
C GLN A 110 -18.94 -17.04 -4.07
N PHE A 111 -18.93 -18.34 -3.80
CA PHE A 111 -18.94 -18.85 -2.43
C PHE A 111 -17.50 -18.96 -1.93
N GLY A 112 -17.14 -18.27 -0.86
CA GLY A 112 -15.81 -18.34 -0.26
C GLY A 112 -15.71 -19.46 0.77
N ILE A 113 -14.64 -20.24 0.68
CA ILE A 113 -14.35 -21.36 1.59
C ILE A 113 -12.97 -21.14 2.21
N PHE A 114 -12.97 -20.94 3.52
CA PHE A 114 -11.77 -20.83 4.33
C PHE A 114 -11.28 -22.20 4.82
N SER A 115 -9.96 -22.34 4.93
CA SER A 115 -9.29 -23.40 5.70
C SER A 115 -7.96 -22.89 6.24
N ASP A 116 -7.56 -23.38 7.41
CA ASP A 116 -6.21 -23.16 7.93
C ASP A 116 -5.26 -24.31 7.54
N SER A 117 -3.96 -24.10 7.76
CA SER A 117 -2.93 -25.08 7.46
C SER A 117 -3.12 -26.40 8.19
N SER A 118 -3.66 -26.39 9.42
CA SER A 118 -3.85 -27.61 10.22
C SER A 118 -4.92 -28.52 9.63
N ASN A 119 -5.98 -27.93 9.06
CA ASN A 119 -7.00 -28.66 8.33
C ASN A 119 -6.46 -29.12 6.97
N ALA A 120 -5.74 -28.25 6.27
CA ALA A 120 -5.14 -28.55 4.97
C ALA A 120 -4.16 -29.74 5.01
N GLU A 121 -3.34 -29.86 6.05
CA GLU A 121 -2.40 -30.98 6.25
C GLU A 121 -3.09 -32.34 6.33
N LYS A 122 -4.35 -32.38 6.79
CA LYS A 122 -5.15 -33.60 6.91
C LYS A 122 -6.01 -33.87 5.68
N ILE A 123 -6.17 -32.90 4.78
CA ILE A 123 -6.99 -33.01 3.58
C ILE A 123 -6.11 -33.19 2.34
N LEU A 124 -5.19 -32.25 2.08
CA LEU A 124 -4.48 -32.14 0.82
C LEU A 124 -3.63 -33.37 0.46
N PRO A 125 -2.90 -34.03 1.39
CA PRO A 125 -2.09 -35.20 1.05
C PRO A 125 -2.92 -36.45 0.69
N TYR A 126 -4.17 -36.53 1.14
CA TYR A 126 -4.96 -37.74 1.14
C TYR A 126 -6.05 -37.69 0.06
N LYS A 127 -5.94 -38.56 -0.95
CA LYS A 127 -6.86 -38.59 -2.11
C LYS A 127 -8.33 -38.65 -1.70
N GLU A 128 -8.70 -39.55 -0.79
CA GLU A 128 -10.09 -39.71 -0.34
C GLU A 128 -10.63 -38.42 0.32
N GLN A 129 -9.80 -37.72 1.09
CA GLN A 129 -10.21 -36.47 1.74
C GLN A 129 -10.34 -35.33 0.72
N ARG A 130 -9.45 -35.26 -0.27
CA ARG A 130 -9.62 -34.33 -1.39
C ARG A 130 -10.89 -34.60 -2.18
N GLU A 131 -11.19 -35.87 -2.48
CA GLU A 131 -12.42 -36.25 -3.20
C GLU A 131 -13.69 -35.88 -2.41
N LYS A 132 -13.70 -36.11 -1.09
CA LYS A 132 -14.79 -35.67 -0.21
C LYS A 132 -14.95 -34.14 -0.23
N ALA A 133 -13.85 -33.40 -0.06
CA ALA A 133 -13.85 -31.95 -0.11
C ALA A 133 -14.38 -31.43 -1.46
N ILE A 134 -13.87 -31.96 -2.58
CA ILE A 134 -14.31 -31.60 -3.94
C ILE A 134 -15.80 -31.89 -4.12
N LYS A 135 -16.27 -33.07 -3.67
CA LYS A 135 -17.68 -33.42 -3.73
C LYS A 135 -18.54 -32.42 -2.96
N SER A 136 -18.20 -32.12 -1.71
CA SER A 136 -18.92 -31.12 -0.90
C SER A 136 -18.98 -29.75 -1.55
N ILE A 137 -17.88 -29.30 -2.17
CA ILE A 137 -17.85 -28.04 -2.93
C ILE A 137 -18.81 -28.11 -4.12
N THR A 138 -18.74 -29.16 -4.92
CA THR A 138 -19.57 -29.27 -6.13
C THR A 138 -21.06 -29.43 -5.81
N ASP A 139 -21.41 -30.14 -4.74
CA ASP A 139 -22.80 -30.33 -4.32
C ASP A 139 -23.40 -29.00 -3.82
N LEU A 140 -22.62 -28.22 -3.06
CA LEU A 140 -23.03 -26.89 -2.63
C LEU A 140 -23.30 -25.97 -3.83
N LEU A 141 -22.40 -25.96 -4.83
CA LEU A 141 -22.52 -25.08 -5.99
C LEU A 141 -23.63 -25.49 -6.99
N LYS A 142 -24.09 -26.75 -6.94
CA LYS A 142 -25.26 -27.23 -7.70
C LYS A 142 -26.58 -26.86 -7.04
N SER A 143 -26.57 -26.53 -5.75
CA SER A 143 -27.78 -26.32 -4.96
C SER A 143 -28.28 -24.88 -5.04
N ASP A 144 -29.60 -24.70 -5.01
CA ASP A 144 -30.20 -23.37 -4.80
C ASP A 144 -29.96 -22.96 -3.34
N VAL A 145 -29.11 -21.96 -3.15
CA VAL A 145 -28.69 -21.54 -1.81
C VAL A 145 -29.76 -20.71 -1.11
N SER A 146 -30.78 -20.27 -1.85
CA SER A 146 -31.81 -19.35 -1.37
C SER A 146 -33.15 -20.00 -1.06
N HIS A 147 -33.20 -21.33 -1.00
CA HIS A 147 -34.38 -22.11 -0.63
C HIS A 147 -35.64 -21.74 -1.43
N GLY A 148 -35.56 -21.76 -2.77
CA GLY A 148 -36.69 -21.55 -3.67
C GLY A 148 -36.68 -20.21 -4.42
N ASN A 149 -35.61 -19.41 -4.31
CA ASN A 149 -35.46 -18.20 -5.13
C ASN A 149 -34.50 -18.41 -6.32
N ASN A 150 -34.09 -19.65 -6.60
CA ASN A 150 -33.25 -20.04 -7.74
C ASN A 150 -31.93 -19.26 -7.81
N ILE A 151 -31.27 -19.09 -6.67
CA ILE A 151 -29.98 -18.39 -6.59
C ILE A 151 -28.87 -19.42 -6.49
N TYR A 152 -27.95 -19.35 -7.46
CA TYR A 152 -26.78 -20.20 -7.53
C TYR A 152 -25.53 -19.34 -7.57
N PHE A 153 -24.50 -19.76 -6.83
CA PHE A 153 -23.18 -19.15 -6.95
C PHE A 153 -22.60 -19.40 -8.34
N ASP A 154 -21.86 -18.44 -8.88
CA ASP A 154 -21.19 -18.53 -10.19
C ASP A 154 -19.85 -19.28 -10.09
N GLY A 155 -19.40 -19.56 -8.87
CA GLY A 155 -18.14 -20.23 -8.59
C GLY A 155 -17.78 -20.21 -7.11
N VAL A 156 -16.52 -20.53 -6.84
CA VAL A 156 -15.97 -20.68 -5.49
C VAL A 156 -14.65 -19.94 -5.36
N VAL A 157 -14.39 -19.38 -4.18
CA VAL A 157 -13.04 -18.98 -3.75
C VAL A 157 -12.50 -20.03 -2.80
N ILE A 158 -11.36 -20.61 -3.14
CA ILE A 158 -10.60 -21.46 -2.23
C ILE A 158 -9.57 -20.59 -1.51
N ASP A 159 -9.74 -20.46 -0.20
CA ASP A 159 -8.93 -19.65 0.68
C ASP A 159 -8.31 -20.54 1.77
N ILE A 160 -7.23 -21.24 1.38
CA ILE A 160 -6.47 -22.09 2.31
C ILE A 160 -5.23 -21.34 2.71
N GLU A 161 -5.19 -20.91 3.97
CA GLU A 161 -4.15 -20.03 4.50
C GLU A 161 -3.03 -20.78 5.21
N GLY A 162 -1.85 -20.17 5.23
CA GLY A 162 -0.73 -20.62 6.06
C GLY A 162 0.09 -21.77 5.49
N LEU A 163 -0.08 -22.11 4.20
CA LEU A 163 0.58 -23.27 3.62
C LEU A 163 2.11 -23.09 3.50
N ASN A 164 2.86 -24.09 3.94
CA ASN A 164 4.32 -24.08 3.90
C ASN A 164 4.91 -25.40 3.38
N GLY A 165 6.00 -25.29 2.62
CA GLY A 165 6.77 -26.40 2.07
C GLY A 165 6.35 -26.82 0.65
N GLN A 166 7.35 -27.19 -0.15
CA GLN A 166 7.16 -27.61 -1.55
C GLN A 166 6.25 -28.83 -1.72
N LYS A 167 6.27 -29.75 -0.74
CA LYS A 167 5.39 -30.93 -0.73
C LYS A 167 3.93 -30.51 -0.56
N THR A 168 3.65 -29.60 0.36
CA THR A 168 2.32 -29.00 0.58
C THR A 168 1.86 -28.25 -0.66
N ALA A 169 2.74 -27.47 -1.30
CA ALA A 169 2.43 -26.78 -2.57
C ALA A 169 2.00 -27.77 -3.67
N SER A 170 2.70 -28.91 -3.77
CA SER A 170 2.36 -29.97 -4.73
C SER A 170 0.97 -30.57 -4.46
N PHE A 171 0.64 -30.81 -3.20
CA PHE A 171 -0.69 -31.31 -2.83
C PHE A 171 -1.80 -30.29 -3.04
N PHE A 172 -1.55 -29.01 -2.75
CA PHE A 172 -2.51 -27.96 -3.03
C PHE A 172 -2.77 -27.80 -4.54
N ASN A 173 -1.71 -27.81 -5.34
CA ASN A 173 -1.82 -27.83 -6.80
C ASN A 173 -2.61 -29.04 -7.32
N GLN A 174 -2.37 -30.21 -6.72
CA GLN A 174 -3.11 -31.41 -7.07
C GLN A 174 -4.61 -31.25 -6.76
N PHE A 175 -4.96 -30.77 -5.57
CA PHE A 175 -6.35 -30.46 -5.21
C PHE A 175 -7.02 -29.52 -6.21
N LEU A 176 -6.37 -28.42 -6.59
CA LEU A 176 -6.92 -27.45 -7.54
C LEU A 176 -7.09 -28.05 -8.94
N LYS A 177 -6.15 -28.89 -9.40
CA LYS A 177 -6.23 -29.59 -10.69
C LYS A 177 -7.32 -30.65 -10.73
N GLU A 178 -7.62 -31.27 -9.59
CA GLU A 178 -8.75 -32.21 -9.45
C GLU A 178 -10.10 -31.45 -9.38
N LEU A 179 -10.14 -30.31 -8.70
CA LEU A 179 -11.35 -29.49 -8.54
C LEU A 179 -11.77 -28.75 -9.83
N LYS A 180 -10.83 -28.13 -10.56
CA LYS A 180 -11.14 -27.26 -11.71
C LYS A 180 -11.98 -27.95 -12.81
N PRO A 181 -11.68 -29.18 -13.25
CA PRO A 181 -12.52 -29.89 -14.22
C PRO A 181 -13.95 -30.13 -13.71
N LYS A 182 -14.10 -30.46 -12.41
CA LYS A 182 -15.41 -30.68 -11.79
C LYS A 182 -16.25 -29.41 -11.72
N LEU A 183 -15.61 -28.26 -11.52
CA LEU A 183 -16.30 -26.97 -11.63
C LEU A 183 -16.69 -26.64 -13.07
N ALA A 184 -15.85 -26.99 -14.05
CA ALA A 184 -16.18 -26.78 -15.47
C ALA A 184 -17.40 -27.61 -15.92
N GLU A 185 -17.54 -28.85 -15.43
CA GLU A 185 -18.71 -29.72 -15.69
C GLU A 185 -20.05 -29.07 -15.27
N ILE A 186 -20.03 -28.18 -14.27
CA ILE A 186 -21.20 -27.45 -13.77
C ILE A 186 -21.18 -25.96 -14.08
N ASN A 187 -20.33 -25.53 -15.02
CA ASN A 187 -20.17 -24.14 -15.46
C ASN A 187 -19.89 -23.16 -14.29
N LYS A 188 -18.95 -23.52 -13.42
CA LYS A 188 -18.55 -22.72 -12.25
C LYS A 188 -17.11 -22.26 -12.34
N LYS A 189 -16.84 -21.07 -11.79
CA LYS A 189 -15.51 -20.46 -11.71
C LYS A 189 -14.74 -20.93 -10.48
N LEU A 190 -13.41 -20.94 -10.59
CA LEU A 190 -12.45 -21.21 -9.52
C LEU A 190 -11.59 -19.97 -9.29
N TYR A 191 -11.78 -19.34 -8.13
CA TYR A 191 -10.90 -18.31 -7.61
C TYR A 191 -10.05 -18.92 -6.51
N VAL A 192 -8.81 -18.46 -6.36
CA VAL A 192 -7.89 -18.96 -5.32
C VAL A 192 -7.24 -17.78 -4.62
N ALA A 193 -7.42 -17.68 -3.31
CA ALA A 193 -6.69 -16.75 -2.47
C ALA A 193 -5.38 -17.40 -1.98
N VAL A 194 -4.28 -16.64 -2.05
CA VAL A 194 -2.94 -17.14 -1.72
C VAL A 194 -2.18 -16.14 -0.86
N ASN A 195 -1.42 -16.65 0.12
CA ASN A 195 -0.49 -15.82 0.87
C ASN A 195 0.79 -15.50 0.04
N PRO A 196 1.54 -14.45 0.40
CA PRO A 196 2.82 -14.08 -0.20
C PRO A 196 3.93 -15.14 -0.07
N LEU A 197 4.65 -15.42 -1.15
CA LEU A 197 5.70 -16.46 -1.19
C LEU A 197 6.87 -16.22 -0.22
N ARG A 198 7.15 -14.95 0.10
CA ARG A 198 8.21 -14.57 1.04
C ARG A 198 8.04 -15.22 2.42
N TYR A 199 6.80 -15.42 2.85
CA TYR A 199 6.47 -15.98 4.17
C TYR A 199 5.89 -17.39 4.08
N TYR A 200 5.32 -17.74 2.93
CA TYR A 200 4.60 -19.00 2.74
C TYR A 200 5.05 -19.72 1.48
N SER A 201 5.84 -20.77 1.66
CA SER A 201 6.41 -21.55 0.55
C SER A 201 5.47 -22.63 0.01
N GLY A 202 4.25 -22.74 0.55
CA GLY A 202 3.25 -23.75 0.17
C GLY A 202 2.38 -23.37 -1.03
N TYR A 203 2.74 -22.33 -1.79
CA TYR A 203 2.01 -21.88 -2.97
C TYR A 203 2.89 -21.89 -4.21
N ASP A 204 2.36 -22.37 -5.33
CA ASP A 204 3.01 -22.31 -6.64
C ASP A 204 2.23 -21.37 -7.56
N TYR A 205 2.65 -20.10 -7.61
CA TYR A 205 1.97 -19.07 -8.39
C TYR A 205 1.89 -19.41 -9.89
N SER A 206 2.84 -20.18 -10.43
CA SER A 206 2.80 -20.59 -11.84
C SER A 206 1.65 -21.56 -12.08
N SER A 207 1.59 -22.66 -11.32
CA SER A 207 0.54 -23.68 -11.45
C SER A 207 -0.84 -23.14 -11.10
N ILE A 208 -0.94 -22.33 -10.04
CA ILE A 208 -2.22 -21.76 -9.57
C ILE A 208 -2.77 -20.79 -10.63
N SER A 209 -1.95 -19.86 -11.15
CA SER A 209 -2.40 -18.89 -12.17
C SER A 209 -2.80 -19.53 -13.51
N GLN A 210 -2.30 -20.73 -13.81
CA GLN A 210 -2.73 -21.52 -14.98
C GLN A 210 -4.08 -22.20 -14.74
N THR A 211 -4.31 -22.71 -13.52
CA THR A 211 -5.47 -23.52 -13.17
C THR A 211 -6.70 -22.67 -12.81
N ALA A 212 -6.51 -21.62 -12.02
CA ALA A 212 -7.58 -20.77 -11.53
C ALA A 212 -8.05 -19.76 -12.60
N ASP A 213 -9.32 -19.36 -12.51
CA ASP A 213 -9.86 -18.25 -13.31
C ASP A 213 -9.37 -16.91 -12.76
N LYS A 214 -9.21 -16.81 -11.44
CA LYS A 214 -8.58 -15.68 -10.75
C LYS A 214 -7.69 -16.15 -9.60
N MET A 215 -6.58 -15.44 -9.39
CA MET A 215 -5.70 -15.63 -8.25
C MET A 215 -5.63 -14.33 -7.46
N ILE A 216 -6.08 -14.35 -6.21
CA ILE A 216 -6.11 -13.22 -5.28
C ILE A 216 -4.90 -13.33 -4.37
N ILE A 217 -4.05 -12.31 -4.34
CA ILE A 217 -2.85 -12.32 -3.50
C ILE A 217 -3.08 -11.45 -2.26
N MET A 218 -2.99 -12.06 -1.08
CA MET A 218 -3.28 -11.45 0.22
C MET A 218 -2.04 -10.76 0.79
N ALA A 219 -1.63 -9.65 0.17
CA ALA A 219 -0.40 -8.92 0.51
C ALA A 219 -0.64 -7.81 1.56
N HIS A 220 -1.04 -8.23 2.77
CA HIS A 220 -1.27 -7.39 3.93
C HIS A 220 -0.92 -8.15 5.23
N ASP A 221 -1.32 -7.61 6.39
CA ASP A 221 -1.06 -8.12 7.74
C ASP A 221 0.44 -8.18 8.12
N TYR A 222 1.22 -7.23 7.61
CA TYR A 222 2.65 -7.15 7.89
C TYR A 222 2.97 -6.34 9.15
N GLU A 223 1.97 -5.77 9.82
CA GLU A 223 2.22 -4.96 11.00
C GLU A 223 2.73 -5.80 12.19
N PRO A 224 3.42 -5.18 13.16
CA PRO A 224 3.99 -5.93 14.27
C PRO A 224 2.90 -6.56 15.14
N LEU A 225 3.05 -7.84 15.47
CA LEU A 225 2.17 -8.53 16.43
C LEU A 225 2.72 -8.48 17.87
N THR A 226 3.69 -7.61 18.11
CA THR A 226 4.41 -7.47 19.37
C THR A 226 4.26 -6.06 19.92
N LYS A 227 4.61 -5.90 21.21
CA LYS A 227 4.67 -4.58 21.83
C LYS A 227 5.67 -3.69 21.07
N LEU A 228 5.29 -2.44 20.85
CA LEU A 228 6.15 -1.46 20.20
C LEU A 228 6.92 -0.63 21.21
N THR A 229 8.18 -0.34 20.90
CA THR A 229 8.96 0.67 21.60
C THR A 229 8.71 2.07 21.03
N LYS A 230 8.98 3.11 21.82
CA LYS A 230 8.97 4.49 21.34
C LYS A 230 9.88 4.69 20.14
N GLU A 231 11.05 4.08 20.15
CA GLU A 231 12.02 4.16 19.03
C GLU A 231 11.41 3.60 17.74
N GLN A 232 10.73 2.44 17.79
CA GLN A 232 10.04 1.87 16.63
C GLN A 232 8.92 2.79 16.13
N VAL A 233 8.11 3.36 17.02
CA VAL A 233 7.09 4.35 16.65
C VAL A 233 7.71 5.60 16.03
N MET A 234 8.86 6.04 16.53
CA MET A 234 9.58 7.17 15.94
C MET A 234 10.05 6.87 14.52
N GLN A 235 10.20 5.61 14.09
CA GLN A 235 10.56 5.31 12.70
C GLN A 235 9.41 5.62 11.72
N TYR A 236 8.17 5.61 12.19
CA TYR A 236 7.01 6.00 11.36
C TYR A 236 6.94 7.50 11.12
N THR A 237 7.46 8.30 12.05
CA THR A 237 7.26 9.75 12.16
C THR A 237 8.56 10.54 12.04
N GLY A 238 9.69 9.85 12.12
CA GLY A 238 11.06 10.36 12.15
C GLY A 238 11.79 10.19 10.82
N TYR A 239 12.84 11.00 10.67
CA TYR A 239 13.54 11.22 9.40
C TYR A 239 14.87 10.48 9.32
N ASP A 240 15.32 9.90 10.43
CA ASP A 240 16.62 9.29 10.68
C ASP A 240 16.64 7.75 10.52
N SER A 241 15.50 7.06 10.66
CA SER A 241 15.45 5.61 10.44
C SER A 241 15.38 5.29 8.95
N LEU A 242 16.41 4.65 8.40
CA LEU A 242 16.42 4.12 7.02
C LEU A 242 15.43 2.97 6.80
N ASN A 243 15.06 2.25 7.88
CA ASN A 243 14.24 1.04 7.83
C ASN A 243 13.09 1.18 8.84
N PRO A 244 11.97 1.81 8.47
CA PRO A 244 10.79 1.83 9.32
C PRO A 244 10.22 0.42 9.51
N ILE A 245 9.68 0.14 10.70
CA ILE A 245 8.89 -1.07 10.96
C ILE A 245 7.71 -1.16 9.97
N ASP A 246 7.30 -2.39 9.67
CA ASP A 246 6.28 -2.66 8.66
C ASP A 246 4.90 -2.19 9.11
N SER A 247 4.16 -1.55 8.18
CA SER A 247 2.76 -1.18 8.38
C SER A 247 1.83 -2.36 8.02
N LEU A 248 0.53 -2.12 7.89
CA LEU A 248 -0.44 -3.14 7.48
C LEU A 248 -0.06 -3.75 6.11
N ALA A 249 0.24 -2.89 5.15
CA ALA A 249 0.56 -3.27 3.78
C ALA A 249 1.57 -2.30 3.15
N PRO A 250 2.84 -2.27 3.62
CA PRO A 250 3.84 -1.35 3.13
C PRO A 250 4.19 -1.65 1.67
N ILE A 251 4.33 -0.59 0.86
CA ILE A 251 4.46 -0.71 -0.59
C ILE A 251 5.69 -1.52 -1.02
N LYS A 252 6.76 -1.53 -0.21
CA LYS A 252 7.96 -2.33 -0.46
C LYS A 252 7.66 -3.84 -0.45
N GLU A 253 6.78 -4.30 0.44
CA GLU A 253 6.41 -5.71 0.51
C GLU A 253 5.50 -6.08 -0.66
N ILE A 254 4.59 -5.18 -1.03
CA ILE A 254 3.79 -5.34 -2.24
C ILE A 254 4.68 -5.37 -3.49
N GLN A 255 5.73 -4.55 -3.57
CA GLN A 255 6.72 -4.61 -4.66
C GLN A 255 7.40 -5.98 -4.73
N HIS A 256 7.84 -6.55 -3.61
CA HIS A 256 8.39 -7.91 -3.59
C HIS A 256 7.39 -8.95 -4.11
N VAL A 257 6.13 -8.86 -3.67
CA VAL A 257 5.05 -9.73 -4.17
C VAL A 257 4.86 -9.56 -5.68
N MET A 258 4.88 -8.33 -6.19
CA MET A 258 4.74 -8.07 -7.62
C MET A 258 5.94 -8.59 -8.44
N GLU A 259 7.16 -8.56 -7.89
CA GLU A 259 8.32 -9.19 -8.52
C GLU A 259 8.21 -10.73 -8.53
N ASP A 260 7.68 -11.35 -7.47
CA ASP A 260 7.36 -12.77 -7.47
C ASP A 260 6.30 -13.10 -8.54
N VAL A 261 5.24 -12.30 -8.65
CA VAL A 261 4.24 -12.45 -9.73
C VAL A 261 4.91 -12.37 -11.09
N LYS A 262 5.72 -11.35 -11.35
CA LYS A 262 6.40 -11.18 -12.64
C LYS A 262 7.38 -12.32 -12.95
N LYS A 263 8.00 -12.90 -11.92
CA LYS A 263 8.94 -14.01 -12.04
C LYS A 263 8.25 -15.34 -12.34
N TYR A 264 7.12 -15.61 -11.67
CA TYR A 264 6.49 -16.94 -11.68
C TYR A 264 5.20 -17.03 -12.51
N VAL A 265 4.50 -15.92 -12.74
CA VAL A 265 3.26 -15.89 -13.53
C VAL A 265 3.58 -15.52 -14.98
N SER A 266 3.07 -16.32 -15.92
CA SER A 266 3.22 -16.04 -17.35
C SER A 266 2.51 -14.75 -17.74
N LYS A 267 3.04 -14.02 -18.74
CA LYS A 267 2.43 -12.76 -19.23
C LYS A 267 0.95 -12.90 -19.60
N ASN A 268 0.58 -14.05 -20.17
CA ASN A 268 -0.80 -14.33 -20.60
C ASN A 268 -1.77 -14.58 -19.43
N ASN A 269 -1.26 -14.81 -18.22
CA ASN A 269 -2.06 -15.02 -17.02
C ASN A 269 -2.08 -13.79 -16.08
N LEU A 270 -1.34 -12.71 -16.37
CA LEU A 270 -1.30 -11.52 -15.50
C LEU A 270 -2.69 -10.89 -15.30
N ASN A 271 -3.55 -10.95 -16.33
CA ASN A 271 -4.94 -10.48 -16.28
C ASN A 271 -5.85 -11.30 -15.33
N LYS A 272 -5.38 -12.44 -14.81
CA LYS A 272 -6.10 -13.24 -13.80
C LYS A 272 -5.73 -12.85 -12.38
N ILE A 273 -4.65 -12.08 -12.20
CA ILE A 273 -4.09 -11.77 -10.89
C ILE A 273 -4.79 -10.55 -10.30
N MET A 274 -5.17 -10.65 -9.03
CA MET A 274 -5.76 -9.56 -8.26
C MET A 274 -4.93 -9.31 -7.00
N LEU A 275 -4.53 -8.06 -6.78
CA LEU A 275 -3.92 -7.65 -5.52
C LEU A 275 -5.01 -7.40 -4.49
N GLN A 276 -4.98 -8.09 -3.35
CA GLN A 276 -5.90 -7.78 -2.27
C GLN A 276 -5.42 -6.56 -1.48
N ILE A 277 -6.35 -5.65 -1.19
CA ILE A 277 -6.16 -4.48 -0.32
C ILE A 277 -7.02 -4.71 0.91
N SER A 278 -6.38 -4.80 2.08
CA SER A 278 -7.08 -4.92 3.35
C SER A 278 -7.44 -3.55 3.96
N PHE A 279 -8.61 -3.49 4.60
CA PHE A 279 -9.12 -2.38 5.39
C PHE A 279 -9.22 -2.78 6.85
N ASP A 280 -8.06 -3.09 7.40
CA ASP A 280 -7.83 -3.16 8.84
C ASP A 280 -7.19 -1.87 9.37
N ALA A 281 -7.10 -1.79 10.69
CA ALA A 281 -6.26 -0.83 11.38
C ALA A 281 -5.63 -1.48 12.61
N ALA A 282 -4.43 -1.03 12.96
CA ALA A 282 -3.68 -1.53 14.12
C ALA A 282 -3.32 -0.39 15.04
N GLN A 283 -3.47 -0.59 16.35
CA GLN A 283 -3.28 0.44 17.36
C GLN A 283 -2.39 -0.03 18.50
N TRP A 284 -1.53 0.89 18.95
CA TRP A 284 -0.72 0.74 20.16
C TRP A 284 -0.92 1.92 21.10
N ARG A 285 -0.93 1.62 22.40
CA ARG A 285 -1.13 2.59 23.47
C ARG A 285 0.09 2.67 24.35
N PHE A 286 0.52 3.86 24.68
CA PHE A 286 1.65 4.15 25.55
C PHE A 286 1.18 4.97 26.74
N SER A 287 1.55 4.58 27.95
CA SER A 287 1.32 5.43 29.12
C SER A 287 2.17 6.69 29.00
N VAL A 288 1.54 7.85 29.17
CA VAL A 288 2.21 9.15 29.19
C VAL A 288 1.72 9.90 30.41
N ALA A 289 2.65 10.44 31.20
CA ALA A 289 2.30 11.20 32.41
C ALA A 289 1.31 12.33 32.08
N LYS A 290 0.30 12.53 32.93
CA LYS A 290 -0.74 13.54 32.74
C LYS A 290 -0.14 14.93 32.54
N GLY A 291 -0.52 15.62 31.46
CA GLY A 291 0.03 16.93 31.09
C GLY A 291 1.39 16.88 30.36
N SER A 292 1.92 15.69 30.06
CA SER A 292 3.14 15.50 29.28
C SER A 292 2.83 15.29 27.79
N THR A 293 3.84 15.43 26.92
CA THR A 293 3.72 15.23 25.46
C THR A 293 4.46 13.95 25.03
N TRP A 294 4.13 13.41 23.86
CA TRP A 294 4.81 12.23 23.30
C TRP A 294 6.34 12.37 23.28
N GLY A 295 6.84 13.58 22.97
CA GLY A 295 8.27 13.89 22.98
C GLY A 295 8.95 13.62 24.33
N LYS A 296 8.24 13.82 25.45
CA LYS A 296 8.73 13.64 26.82
C LYS A 296 8.56 12.21 27.37
N ALA A 297 7.90 11.30 26.65
CA ALA A 297 7.87 9.89 27.04
C ALA A 297 9.31 9.33 27.13
N GLY A 298 9.59 8.46 28.09
CA GLY A 298 10.94 7.89 28.26
C GLY A 298 11.43 7.19 26.99
N LYS A 299 12.74 7.25 26.69
CA LYS A 299 13.33 6.62 25.48
C LYS A 299 12.99 5.12 25.39
N LYS A 300 12.94 4.42 26.55
CA LYS A 300 12.59 2.99 26.67
C LYS A 300 11.09 2.73 26.86
N ALA A 301 10.21 3.67 26.53
CA ALA A 301 8.77 3.45 26.64
C ALA A 301 8.34 2.33 25.69
N VAL A 302 7.47 1.44 26.19
CA VAL A 302 6.91 0.28 25.47
C VAL A 302 5.39 0.36 25.54
N SER A 303 4.70 -0.12 24.50
CA SER A 303 3.24 -0.16 24.48
C SER A 303 2.68 -1.03 25.61
N LEU A 304 1.50 -0.64 26.09
CA LEU A 304 0.77 -1.34 27.15
C LEU A 304 0.36 -2.74 26.68
N GLU A 305 -0.18 -2.83 25.47
CA GLU A 305 -0.60 -4.07 24.83
C GLU A 305 0.20 -4.37 23.54
N VAL A 306 0.06 -5.60 23.05
CA VAL A 306 0.73 -6.07 21.82
C VAL A 306 0.15 -5.45 20.56
N ARG A 307 -1.19 -5.35 20.44
CA ARG A 307 -1.91 -4.75 19.32
C ARG A 307 -3.40 -4.69 19.68
N ASP A 308 -4.07 -3.60 19.30
CA ASP A 308 -5.53 -3.47 19.27
C ASP A 308 -5.97 -3.19 17.81
N THR A 309 -7.20 -3.54 17.42
CA THR A 309 -7.69 -3.45 16.03
C THR A 309 -8.94 -2.56 15.93
N PRO A 310 -8.79 -1.23 16.00
CA PRO A 310 -9.94 -0.33 15.90
C PRO A 310 -10.57 -0.42 14.51
N THR A 311 -11.89 -0.30 14.43
CA THR A 311 -12.57 -0.18 13.14
C THR A 311 -12.33 1.20 12.54
N TYR A 312 -12.47 1.34 11.22
CA TYR A 312 -12.44 2.66 10.57
C TYR A 312 -13.51 3.61 11.07
N LYS A 313 -14.65 3.07 11.52
CA LYS A 313 -15.68 3.88 12.18
C LYS A 313 -15.17 4.47 13.48
N MET A 314 -14.46 3.70 14.30
CA MET A 314 -13.84 4.21 15.53
C MET A 314 -12.78 5.29 15.21
N LEU A 315 -11.97 5.07 14.18
CA LEU A 315 -11.00 6.07 13.71
C LEU A 315 -11.69 7.35 13.23
N TYR A 316 -12.79 7.23 12.49
CA TYR A 316 -13.57 8.38 12.03
C TYR A 316 -14.28 9.11 13.18
N ASP A 317 -14.92 8.38 14.10
CA ASP A 317 -15.55 8.97 15.28
C ASP A 317 -14.51 9.73 16.14
N ARG A 318 -13.28 9.22 16.23
CA ARG A 318 -12.14 9.92 16.85
C ARG A 318 -11.78 11.21 16.12
N VAL A 319 -11.68 11.14 14.79
CA VAL A 319 -11.35 12.26 13.89
C VAL A 319 -12.32 13.44 14.09
N ILE A 320 -13.63 13.16 14.12
CA ILE A 320 -14.66 14.18 14.34
C ILE A 320 -14.90 14.47 15.82
N ASN A 321 -14.08 13.89 16.71
CA ASN A 321 -14.16 13.99 18.16
C ASN A 321 -15.54 13.61 18.74
N LYS A 322 -16.28 12.72 18.08
CA LYS A 322 -17.58 12.21 18.56
C LYS A 322 -17.44 11.38 19.83
N ASP A 323 -16.31 10.70 19.99
CA ASP A 323 -16.02 9.89 21.18
C ASP A 323 -15.38 10.69 22.33
N GLY A 324 -15.18 12.01 22.16
CA GLY A 324 -14.60 12.90 23.17
C GLY A 324 -13.10 12.71 23.42
N ASN A 325 -12.44 11.78 22.72
CA ASN A 325 -11.06 11.38 22.98
C ASN A 325 -10.07 11.91 21.92
N GLY A 326 -10.52 12.76 20.99
CA GLY A 326 -9.79 13.20 19.80
C GLY A 326 -9.14 14.59 19.92
N LYS A 327 -8.65 15.00 21.09
CA LYS A 327 -7.93 16.29 21.20
C LYS A 327 -6.48 16.14 20.71
N LEU A 328 -6.05 17.04 19.82
CA LEU A 328 -4.69 17.12 19.25
C LEU A 328 -4.27 15.87 18.45
N ILE A 329 -5.08 15.48 17.46
CA ILE A 329 -4.71 14.39 16.54
C ILE A 329 -3.65 14.89 15.54
N THR A 330 -2.53 14.19 15.47
CA THR A 330 -1.48 14.39 14.48
C THR A 330 -1.59 13.31 13.41
N TYR A 331 -1.56 13.74 12.15
CA TYR A 331 -1.56 12.86 11.00
C TYR A 331 -0.20 12.95 10.33
N SER A 332 0.33 11.81 9.94
CA SER A 332 1.60 11.73 9.23
C SER A 332 1.50 10.66 8.16
N TYR A 333 2.35 10.77 7.16
CA TYR A 333 2.41 9.81 6.09
C TYR A 333 3.86 9.40 5.89
N ASN A 334 4.13 8.10 6.06
CA ASN A 334 5.44 7.56 5.81
C ASN A 334 5.58 7.34 4.30
N ASN A 335 6.32 8.22 3.64
CA ASN A 335 6.54 8.18 2.19
C ASN A 335 7.28 6.93 1.72
N GLU A 336 8.06 6.28 2.58
CA GLU A 336 8.82 5.08 2.27
C GLU A 336 7.97 3.82 2.30
N LEU A 337 7.06 3.73 3.28
CA LEU A 337 6.08 2.65 3.36
C LEU A 337 4.87 2.89 2.47
N GLN A 338 4.63 4.15 2.06
CA GLN A 338 3.37 4.64 1.52
C GLN A 338 2.20 4.31 2.45
N SER A 339 2.36 4.58 3.74
CA SER A 339 1.38 4.23 4.79
C SER A 339 1.07 5.45 5.69
N PRO A 340 -0.21 5.71 6.00
CA PRO A 340 -0.60 6.75 6.93
C PRO A 340 -0.45 6.32 8.38
N VAL A 341 -0.34 7.31 9.26
CA VAL A 341 -0.24 7.14 10.71
C VAL A 341 -1.08 8.22 11.38
N MET A 342 -1.95 7.80 12.28
CA MET A 342 -2.71 8.69 13.16
C MET A 342 -2.13 8.59 14.57
N GLN A 343 -1.92 9.73 15.21
CA GLN A 343 -1.44 9.79 16.59
C GLN A 343 -2.33 10.73 17.39
N TYR A 344 -2.75 10.33 18.58
CA TYR A 344 -3.52 11.20 19.45
C TYR A 344 -3.28 10.88 20.93
N PHE A 345 -3.55 11.85 21.79
CA PHE A 345 -3.57 11.65 23.22
C PHE A 345 -5.00 11.39 23.69
N ASN A 346 -5.23 10.24 24.32
CA ASN A 346 -6.49 9.93 24.96
C ASN A 346 -6.48 10.46 26.39
N ILE A 347 -7.29 11.48 26.66
CA ILE A 347 -7.32 12.15 27.95
C ILE A 347 -7.93 11.28 29.06
N ASN A 348 -8.86 10.38 28.72
CA ASN A 348 -9.61 9.61 29.69
C ASN A 348 -8.73 8.55 30.39
N ASN A 349 -7.75 8.00 29.68
CA ASN A 349 -6.82 7.01 30.23
C ASN A 349 -5.35 7.44 30.19
N SER A 350 -5.08 8.72 29.86
CA SER A 350 -3.73 9.30 29.78
C SER A 350 -2.76 8.50 28.90
N THR A 351 -3.22 8.09 27.72
CA THR A 351 -2.38 7.33 26.77
C THR A 351 -2.07 8.10 25.51
N GLN A 352 -0.83 8.00 25.02
CA GLN A 352 -0.53 8.30 23.63
C GLN A 352 -0.87 7.08 22.79
N ASN A 353 -1.64 7.29 21.72
CA ASN A 353 -2.09 6.24 20.83
C ASN A 353 -1.46 6.46 19.46
N ILE A 354 -1.09 5.36 18.81
CA ILE A 354 -0.54 5.30 17.47
C ILE A 354 -1.39 4.31 16.69
N CYS A 355 -1.99 4.76 15.60
CA CYS A 355 -2.82 3.94 14.73
C CYS A 355 -2.21 3.89 13.32
N LEU A 356 -1.98 2.68 12.83
CA LEU A 356 -1.65 2.38 11.45
C LEU A 356 -2.93 1.96 10.73
N TYR A 357 -3.14 2.49 9.54
CA TYR A 357 -4.34 2.26 8.75
C TYR A 357 -4.01 2.42 7.26
N GLU A 358 -5.00 2.25 6.40
CA GLU A 358 -4.96 2.52 4.97
C GLU A 358 -5.86 3.73 4.66
N ASN A 359 -5.35 4.66 3.87
CA ASN A 359 -6.07 5.86 3.46
C ASN A 359 -6.08 5.99 1.93
N SER A 360 -6.79 6.99 1.41
CA SER A 360 -6.93 7.24 -0.02
C SER A 360 -5.58 7.27 -0.75
N ARG A 361 -4.55 7.88 -0.14
CA ARG A 361 -3.21 7.96 -0.73
C ARG A 361 -2.51 6.59 -0.78
N SER A 362 -2.52 5.83 0.31
CA SER A 362 -1.88 4.50 0.35
C SER A 362 -2.60 3.48 -0.50
N VAL A 363 -3.93 3.51 -0.54
CA VAL A 363 -4.77 2.65 -1.40
C VAL A 363 -4.54 2.97 -2.87
N LYS A 364 -4.48 4.26 -3.23
CA LYS A 364 -4.13 4.66 -4.60
C LYS A 364 -2.74 4.14 -5.00
N ALA A 365 -1.75 4.20 -4.12
CA ALA A 365 -0.41 3.69 -4.41
C ALA A 365 -0.43 2.18 -4.74
N LYS A 366 -1.28 1.40 -4.04
CA LYS A 366 -1.50 -0.03 -4.30
C LYS A 366 -2.26 -0.29 -5.60
N ILE A 367 -3.20 0.55 -5.97
CA ILE A 367 -3.87 0.44 -7.28
C ILE A 367 -2.90 0.82 -8.41
N ASP A 368 -2.09 1.87 -8.23
CA ASP A 368 -1.11 2.32 -9.21
C ASP A 368 -0.02 1.26 -9.45
N ILE A 369 0.41 0.54 -8.41
CA ILE A 369 1.37 -0.57 -8.59
C ILE A 369 0.75 -1.75 -9.34
N SER A 370 -0.52 -2.07 -9.08
CA SER A 370 -1.25 -3.08 -9.87
C SER A 370 -1.25 -2.74 -11.36
N LYS A 371 -1.51 -1.47 -11.71
CA LYS A 371 -1.43 -1.00 -13.11
C LYS A 371 -0.01 -1.08 -13.67
N GLN A 372 0.99 -0.69 -12.87
CA GLN A 372 2.39 -0.70 -13.28
C GLN A 372 2.88 -2.10 -13.66
N TYR A 373 2.42 -3.14 -12.95
CA TYR A 373 2.77 -4.53 -13.23
C TYR A 373 1.82 -5.20 -14.22
N GLY A 374 0.75 -4.52 -14.63
CA GLY A 374 -0.21 -5.03 -15.61
C GLY A 374 -1.02 -6.22 -15.12
N ILE A 375 -1.29 -6.31 -13.81
CA ILE A 375 -2.18 -7.34 -13.27
C ILE A 375 -3.64 -7.01 -13.56
N GLY A 376 -4.53 -8.01 -13.46
CA GLY A 376 -5.91 -7.92 -13.93
C GLY A 376 -6.88 -7.14 -13.04
N GLY A 377 -6.62 -7.05 -11.73
CA GLY A 377 -7.58 -6.44 -10.81
C GLY A 377 -7.05 -6.15 -9.42
N VAL A 378 -7.97 -5.67 -8.59
CA VAL A 378 -7.81 -5.53 -7.15
C VAL A 378 -8.97 -6.20 -6.43
N SER A 379 -8.68 -6.81 -5.29
CA SER A 379 -9.63 -7.44 -4.39
C SER A 379 -9.69 -6.66 -3.08
N LEU A 380 -10.86 -6.50 -2.46
CA LEU A 380 -10.98 -5.79 -1.18
C LEU A 380 -11.25 -6.77 -0.03
N TRP A 381 -10.48 -6.66 1.06
CA TRP A 381 -10.74 -7.34 2.34
C TRP A 381 -11.00 -6.30 3.44
N SER A 382 -12.21 -6.11 3.94
CA SER A 382 -13.45 -6.64 3.41
C SER A 382 -14.41 -5.50 3.08
N LEU A 383 -15.45 -5.82 2.32
CA LEU A 383 -16.42 -4.85 1.81
C LEU A 383 -17.14 -4.08 2.93
N SER A 384 -17.29 -4.67 4.13
CA SER A 384 -17.92 -4.03 5.29
C SER A 384 -17.05 -2.98 5.97
N ASN A 385 -15.73 -3.03 5.75
CA ASN A 385 -14.77 -2.17 6.46
C ASN A 385 -14.22 -1.05 5.58
N VAL A 386 -14.65 -0.95 4.31
CA VAL A 386 -14.11 0.07 3.39
C VAL A 386 -14.39 1.47 3.93
N PRO A 387 -13.37 2.32 4.10
CA PRO A 387 -13.56 3.69 4.57
C PRO A 387 -14.26 4.53 3.49
N ASP A 388 -15.43 5.06 3.82
CA ASP A 388 -16.20 5.92 2.92
C ASP A 388 -16.71 7.16 3.66
N TYR A 389 -15.75 7.86 4.25
CA TYR A 389 -16.00 9.07 5.03
C TYR A 389 -15.55 10.27 4.20
N THR A 390 -16.40 10.68 3.26
CA THR A 390 -16.19 11.89 2.45
C THR A 390 -15.95 13.07 3.39
N ASP A 391 -14.78 13.68 3.27
CA ASP A 391 -14.25 14.66 4.23
C ASP A 391 -15.05 15.96 4.19
N LYS A 392 -16.18 15.98 4.91
CA LYS A 392 -16.98 17.18 5.19
C LYS A 392 -16.25 18.17 6.11
N THR A 393 -15.09 17.81 6.64
CA THR A 393 -14.35 18.59 7.65
C THR A 393 -13.19 19.41 7.08
N ALA A 394 -12.92 19.34 5.77
CA ALA A 394 -11.80 19.98 5.08
C ALA A 394 -10.42 19.60 5.67
N LYS A 395 -10.31 18.41 6.27
CA LYS A 395 -9.10 17.90 6.90
C LYS A 395 -8.70 16.59 6.21
N ILE A 396 -7.53 16.60 5.57
CA ILE A 396 -7.01 15.54 4.70
C ILE A 396 -6.62 14.29 5.53
N TYR A 397 -7.62 13.57 6.05
CA TYR A 397 -7.44 12.31 6.77
C TYR A 397 -7.36 11.11 5.82
N GLY A 398 -7.83 11.30 4.58
CA GLY A 398 -7.84 10.31 3.52
C GLY A 398 -8.77 9.14 3.81
N LEU A 399 -9.85 9.36 4.56
CA LEU A 399 -10.84 8.33 4.86
C LEU A 399 -11.95 8.23 3.77
N ASP A 400 -11.80 8.98 2.68
CA ASP A 400 -12.58 8.93 1.43
C ASP A 400 -12.05 7.83 0.48
N VAL A 401 -11.77 6.66 1.04
CA VAL A 401 -11.05 5.57 0.35
C VAL A 401 -11.89 4.99 -0.78
N TRP A 402 -13.20 4.78 -0.56
CA TRP A 402 -14.09 4.23 -1.58
C TRP A 402 -14.08 5.05 -2.89
N ASP A 403 -14.28 6.36 -2.80
CA ASP A 403 -14.24 7.26 -3.95
C ASP A 403 -12.90 7.18 -4.68
N THR A 404 -11.81 7.05 -3.93
CA THR A 404 -10.46 6.90 -4.47
C THR A 404 -10.31 5.58 -5.23
N ILE A 405 -10.83 4.47 -4.70
CA ILE A 405 -10.82 3.17 -5.39
C ILE A 405 -11.53 3.31 -6.73
N VAL A 406 -12.80 3.74 -6.73
CA VAL A 406 -13.62 3.80 -7.95
C VAL A 406 -12.97 4.66 -9.03
N LYS A 407 -12.45 5.84 -8.66
CA LYS A 407 -11.75 6.75 -9.59
C LYS A 407 -10.44 6.14 -10.10
N SER A 408 -9.71 5.42 -9.23
CA SER A 408 -8.39 4.88 -9.54
C SER A 408 -8.43 3.59 -10.35
N LEU A 409 -9.57 2.92 -10.56
CA LEU A 409 -9.61 1.68 -11.35
C LEU A 409 -9.49 1.88 -12.85
N LEU A 410 -9.87 3.07 -13.34
CA LEU A 410 -9.75 3.41 -14.75
C LEU A 410 -8.28 3.55 -15.13
N PHE A 411 -7.91 2.97 -16.28
CA PHE A 411 -6.62 3.32 -16.88
C PHE A 411 -6.78 4.68 -17.54
N GLU A 412 -6.08 5.66 -16.98
CA GLU A 412 -5.89 6.93 -17.66
C GLU A 412 -4.88 6.71 -18.78
N ALA A 413 -5.18 7.25 -19.97
CA ALA A 413 -4.19 7.29 -21.03
C ALA A 413 -2.93 7.95 -20.45
N PRO A 414 -1.73 7.36 -20.64
CA PRO A 414 -0.52 7.95 -20.13
C PRO A 414 -0.43 9.38 -20.65
N THR A 415 -0.56 10.36 -19.76
CA THR A 415 -0.20 11.74 -20.07
C THR A 415 1.26 11.73 -20.54
N SER A 416 1.63 12.61 -21.47
CA SER A 416 3.00 12.71 -21.97
C SER A 416 3.97 12.78 -20.79
N GLN A 417 4.61 11.66 -20.44
CA GLN A 417 5.48 11.59 -19.29
C GLN A 417 6.86 12.10 -19.69
N THR A 418 7.34 13.10 -18.96
CA THR A 418 8.69 13.63 -19.19
C THR A 418 9.72 12.56 -18.85
N LYS A 419 10.39 12.02 -19.87
CA LYS A 419 11.51 11.11 -19.72
C LYS A 419 12.67 11.80 -19.00
N VAL A 420 13.38 11.03 -18.19
CA VAL A 420 14.52 11.50 -17.41
C VAL A 420 15.75 10.68 -17.74
N THR A 421 16.89 11.36 -17.86
CA THR A 421 18.21 10.76 -18.02
C THR A 421 19.13 11.22 -16.92
N PHE A 422 20.10 10.37 -16.57
CA PHE A 422 21.15 10.68 -15.61
C PHE A 422 22.48 10.75 -16.34
N ALA A 423 23.22 11.83 -16.10
CA ALA A 423 24.60 11.96 -16.55
C ALA A 423 25.52 11.01 -15.77
N ASP A 424 25.24 10.78 -14.49
CA ASP A 424 26.03 9.94 -13.60
C ASP A 424 25.38 8.56 -13.38
N LYS A 425 26.11 7.50 -13.74
CA LYS A 425 25.61 6.11 -13.62
C LYS A 425 25.54 5.61 -12.19
N VAL A 426 26.35 6.13 -11.27
CA VAL A 426 26.28 5.77 -9.86
C VAL A 426 25.03 6.36 -9.23
N VAL A 427 24.71 7.62 -9.55
CA VAL A 427 23.47 8.28 -9.14
C VAL A 427 22.25 7.57 -9.75
N GLU A 428 22.28 7.27 -11.05
CA GLU A 428 21.22 6.52 -11.72
C GLU A 428 20.96 5.17 -11.05
N LYS A 429 22.03 4.40 -10.78
CA LYS A 429 21.92 3.08 -10.14
C LYS A 429 21.30 3.20 -8.75
N ALA A 430 21.70 4.18 -7.95
CA ALA A 430 21.11 4.40 -6.63
C ALA A 430 19.60 4.69 -6.72
N VAL A 431 19.18 5.53 -7.66
CA VAL A 431 17.76 5.86 -7.91
C VAL A 431 16.99 4.62 -8.38
N ARG A 432 17.53 3.85 -9.32
CA ARG A 432 16.90 2.63 -9.84
C ARG A 432 16.72 1.56 -8.78
N THR A 433 17.74 1.34 -7.94
CA THR A 433 17.64 0.44 -6.79
C THR A 433 16.52 0.90 -5.85
N LYS A 434 16.44 2.21 -5.58
CA LYS A 434 15.40 2.75 -4.70
C LYS A 434 13.98 2.55 -5.23
N LEU A 435 13.82 2.61 -6.55
CA LEU A 435 12.54 2.47 -7.23
C LEU A 435 12.16 1.02 -7.54
N PHE A 436 13.01 0.04 -7.22
CA PHE A 436 12.87 -1.34 -7.68
C PHE A 436 12.69 -1.43 -9.22
N LYS A 437 13.40 -0.57 -9.95
CA LYS A 437 13.28 -0.42 -11.42
C LYS A 437 14.66 -0.53 -12.09
N PRO A 438 15.24 -1.73 -12.18
CA PRO A 438 16.62 -1.93 -12.62
C PRO A 438 16.88 -1.56 -14.09
N SER A 439 15.83 -1.55 -14.93
CA SER A 439 15.94 -1.24 -16.36
C SER A 439 14.74 -0.43 -16.87
N GLY A 440 14.77 -0.06 -18.16
CA GLY A 440 13.72 0.71 -18.82
C GLY A 440 13.78 2.22 -18.55
N THR A 441 12.87 2.94 -19.21
CA THR A 441 12.81 4.41 -19.15
C THR A 441 12.37 4.89 -17.77
N LEU A 442 13.09 5.87 -17.22
CA LEU A 442 12.68 6.61 -16.04
C LEU A 442 11.92 7.87 -16.44
N TYR A 443 10.90 8.20 -15.66
CA TYR A 443 10.07 9.39 -15.84
C TYR A 443 10.11 10.28 -14.61
N LYS A 444 9.75 11.55 -14.77
CA LYS A 444 9.64 12.49 -13.64
C LYS A 444 8.71 11.98 -12.51
N SER A 445 7.66 11.24 -12.88
CA SER A 445 6.75 10.57 -11.95
C SER A 445 7.41 9.46 -11.13
N ASP A 446 8.42 8.77 -11.68
CA ASP A 446 9.23 7.81 -10.93
C ASP A 446 10.08 8.56 -9.90
N LEU A 447 10.76 9.63 -10.33
CA LEU A 447 11.68 10.42 -9.49
C LEU A 447 10.94 11.06 -8.31
N ALA A 448 9.67 11.41 -8.49
CA ALA A 448 8.81 11.94 -7.43
C ALA A 448 8.58 10.96 -6.25
N LYS A 449 8.84 9.66 -6.45
CA LYS A 449 8.72 8.61 -5.43
C LYS A 449 10.04 8.38 -4.66
N VAL A 450 11.11 9.11 -4.99
CA VAL A 450 12.42 8.99 -4.32
C VAL A 450 12.52 10.00 -3.19
N TYR A 451 12.29 9.55 -1.95
CA TYR A 451 12.34 10.39 -0.76
C TYR A 451 13.64 10.23 0.03
N ARG A 452 14.30 9.07 -0.09
CA ARG A 452 15.54 8.78 0.61
C ARG A 452 16.55 8.14 -0.33
N LEU A 453 17.79 8.61 -0.27
CA LEU A 453 18.84 8.10 -1.13
C LEU A 453 20.18 8.04 -0.39
N LYS A 454 20.87 6.92 -0.54
CA LYS A 454 22.29 6.80 -0.23
C LYS A 454 23.04 6.62 -1.55
N ILE A 455 24.08 7.41 -1.74
CA ILE A 455 24.88 7.37 -2.97
C ILE A 455 26.28 6.89 -2.59
N PRO A 456 26.74 5.74 -3.11
CA PRO A 456 28.09 5.26 -2.82
C PRO A 456 29.15 6.14 -3.49
N ALA A 457 30.41 5.98 -3.07
CA ALA A 457 31.54 6.62 -3.71
C ALA A 457 31.68 6.21 -5.20
N GLY A 458 32.41 7.00 -5.97
CA GLY A 458 32.73 6.71 -7.38
C GLY A 458 31.82 7.38 -8.41
N TYR A 459 30.89 8.24 -7.99
CA TYR A 459 30.23 9.17 -8.91
C TYR A 459 31.26 10.16 -9.50
N LYS A 460 31.02 10.58 -10.74
CA LYS A 460 31.73 11.65 -11.45
C LYS A 460 31.10 13.02 -11.17
N THR A 461 29.78 13.09 -11.01
CA THR A 461 29.05 14.33 -10.72
C THR A 461 27.76 14.08 -9.94
N LEU A 462 27.35 15.07 -9.14
CA LEU A 462 26.08 15.07 -8.41
C LEU A 462 25.02 15.99 -9.04
N ASN A 463 25.28 16.56 -10.22
CA ASN A 463 24.36 17.50 -10.88
C ASN A 463 22.95 16.93 -11.12
N ASP A 464 22.83 15.60 -11.26
CA ASP A 464 21.54 14.94 -11.42
C ASP A 464 20.65 15.00 -10.18
N LEU A 465 21.20 15.27 -8.99
CA LEU A 465 20.40 15.36 -7.76
C LEU A 465 19.36 16.47 -7.82
N LYS A 466 19.57 17.53 -8.59
CA LYS A 466 18.58 18.61 -8.78
C LYS A 466 17.23 18.11 -9.32
N GLN A 467 17.20 16.91 -9.90
CA GLN A 467 15.99 16.27 -10.42
C GLN A 467 15.15 15.60 -9.31
N LEU A 468 15.74 15.34 -8.13
CA LEU A 468 15.12 14.63 -7.00
C LEU A 468 14.50 15.62 -6.00
N THR A 469 13.53 16.41 -6.45
CA THR A 469 12.98 17.54 -5.66
C THR A 469 12.23 17.11 -4.39
N ASN A 470 11.83 15.84 -4.28
CA ASN A 470 11.14 15.28 -3.11
C ASN A 470 12.08 14.62 -2.10
N LEU A 471 13.39 14.72 -2.29
CA LEU A 471 14.36 14.07 -1.42
C LEU A 471 14.36 14.71 -0.01
N GLU A 472 14.13 13.89 1.00
CA GLU A 472 14.08 14.25 2.43
C GLU A 472 15.31 13.72 3.20
N TYR A 473 15.92 12.63 2.73
CA TYR A 473 17.12 12.03 3.31
C TYR A 473 18.20 11.84 2.24
N LEU A 474 19.42 12.27 2.52
CA LEU A 474 20.58 12.03 1.68
C LEU A 474 21.81 11.64 2.50
N ASP A 475 22.37 10.47 2.19
CA ASP A 475 23.68 10.02 2.69
C ASP A 475 24.72 10.02 1.55
N LEU A 476 25.73 10.87 1.71
CA LEU A 476 26.90 11.04 0.85
C LEU A 476 28.20 10.89 1.67
N SER A 477 28.14 10.19 2.80
CA SER A 477 29.27 10.03 3.71
C SER A 477 30.35 9.13 3.14
N ASN A 478 31.62 9.47 3.40
CA ASN A 478 32.78 8.73 2.90
C ASN A 478 32.78 8.55 1.37
N THR A 479 32.46 9.62 0.62
CA THR A 479 32.38 9.59 -0.85
C THR A 479 33.44 10.43 -1.55
N LYS A 480 34.41 10.97 -0.81
CA LYS A 480 35.43 11.92 -1.29
C LYS A 480 34.83 13.23 -1.83
N LEU A 481 33.64 13.62 -1.36
CA LEU A 481 32.96 14.84 -1.77
C LEU A 481 33.77 16.08 -1.32
N THR A 482 33.98 17.04 -2.22
CA THR A 482 34.67 18.31 -1.90
C THR A 482 33.76 19.53 -2.01
N SER A 483 32.63 19.42 -2.72
CA SER A 483 31.68 20.52 -2.94
C SER A 483 30.24 20.05 -2.80
N VAL A 484 29.40 20.84 -2.12
CA VAL A 484 27.97 20.57 -1.90
C VAL A 484 27.06 21.44 -2.77
N SER A 485 27.57 22.08 -3.81
CA SER A 485 26.81 23.00 -4.67
C SER A 485 25.57 22.36 -5.29
N ALA A 486 25.68 21.10 -5.72
CA ALA A 486 24.58 20.33 -6.30
C ALA A 486 23.39 20.14 -5.34
N LEU A 487 23.60 20.29 -4.03
CA LEU A 487 22.56 20.07 -3.01
C LEU A 487 21.66 21.30 -2.79
N ALA A 488 22.05 22.48 -3.29
CA ALA A 488 21.38 23.75 -2.97
C ALA A 488 19.89 23.80 -3.34
N SER A 489 19.47 22.98 -4.32
CA SER A 489 18.09 22.89 -4.82
C SER A 489 17.20 21.90 -4.04
N LEU A 490 17.77 21.06 -3.16
CA LEU A 490 17.07 19.98 -2.46
C LEU A 490 16.31 20.49 -1.21
N LYS A 491 15.38 21.42 -1.41
CA LYS A 491 14.70 22.17 -0.32
C LYS A 491 13.90 21.32 0.66
N ASN A 492 13.62 20.07 0.31
CA ASN A 492 12.89 19.14 1.15
C ASN A 492 13.79 18.30 2.07
N LEU A 493 15.12 18.44 2.00
CA LEU A 493 16.03 17.71 2.87
C LEU A 493 15.80 18.02 4.35
N ARG A 494 15.75 16.94 5.12
CA ARG A 494 15.57 16.90 6.58
C ARG A 494 16.75 16.24 7.26
N VAL A 495 17.32 15.23 6.61
CA VAL A 495 18.54 14.55 7.05
C VAL A 495 19.59 14.62 5.97
N LEU A 496 20.77 15.12 6.35
CA LEU A 496 21.92 15.21 5.46
C LEU A 496 23.18 14.70 6.15
N TYR A 497 23.70 13.58 5.65
CA TYR A 497 24.94 12.98 6.12
C TYR A 497 26.07 13.15 5.09
N LEU A 498 27.14 13.79 5.54
CA LEU A 498 28.30 14.19 4.75
C LEU A 498 29.62 13.87 5.48
N TYR A 499 29.59 12.96 6.47
CA TYR A 499 30.76 12.72 7.31
C TYR A 499 31.92 12.06 6.53
N LYS A 500 33.16 12.32 6.96
CA LYS A 500 34.41 11.81 6.36
C LYS A 500 34.52 12.15 4.87
N ASN A 501 34.53 13.43 4.55
CA ASN A 501 34.68 13.94 3.18
C ASN A 501 35.77 15.05 3.14
N GLY A 502 35.91 15.75 2.02
CA GLY A 502 36.88 16.83 1.82
C GLY A 502 36.25 18.22 1.76
N ILE A 503 35.06 18.41 2.34
CA ILE A 503 34.25 19.63 2.19
C ILE A 503 34.90 20.79 2.94
N LYS A 504 35.02 21.94 2.28
CA LYS A 504 35.51 23.20 2.87
C LYS A 504 34.42 24.26 3.00
N ASP A 505 33.59 24.39 1.96
CA ASP A 505 32.50 25.36 1.91
C ASP A 505 31.15 24.66 2.01
N ILE A 506 30.35 25.10 2.99
CA ILE A 506 28.96 24.67 3.20
C ILE A 506 27.94 25.77 2.89
N SER A 507 28.37 26.93 2.36
CA SER A 507 27.46 28.02 1.96
C SER A 507 26.27 27.59 1.08
N PRO A 508 26.38 26.56 0.19
CA PRO A 508 25.24 26.12 -0.61
C PRO A 508 24.07 25.52 0.21
N ILE A 509 24.30 25.04 1.44
CA ILE A 509 23.24 24.43 2.26
C ILE A 509 22.42 25.46 3.05
N LYS A 510 22.77 26.76 3.00
CA LYS A 510 22.12 27.83 3.79
C LYS A 510 20.61 27.91 3.63
N GLY A 511 20.11 27.48 2.47
CA GLY A 511 18.68 27.51 2.12
C GLY A 511 17.93 26.19 2.34
N LEU A 512 18.54 25.20 3.00
CA LEU A 512 17.91 23.91 3.32
C LEU A 512 17.20 23.98 4.69
N THR A 513 16.27 24.93 4.83
CA THR A 513 15.68 25.34 6.13
C THR A 513 14.81 24.27 6.81
N LYS A 514 14.54 23.14 6.13
CA LYS A 514 13.86 21.96 6.68
C LYS A 514 14.82 20.94 7.32
N LEU A 515 16.13 21.18 7.28
CA LEU A 515 17.11 20.30 7.92
C LEU A 515 16.87 20.20 9.43
N GLN A 516 16.81 18.95 9.90
CA GLN A 516 16.66 18.57 11.30
C GLN A 516 17.91 17.84 11.80
N VAL A 517 18.55 17.06 10.93
CA VAL A 517 19.80 16.36 11.23
C VAL A 517 20.85 16.71 10.19
N LEU A 518 22.01 17.19 10.64
CA LEU A 518 23.17 17.45 9.80
C LEU A 518 24.43 16.84 10.40
N SER A 519 25.13 16.01 9.63
CA SER A 519 26.46 15.52 9.97
C SER A 519 27.48 15.91 8.91
N ILE A 520 28.47 16.70 9.31
CA ILE A 520 29.65 17.08 8.52
C ILE A 520 30.94 16.72 9.27
N ASN A 521 30.90 15.73 10.18
CA ASN A 521 32.08 15.26 10.92
C ASN A 521 33.25 14.90 9.98
N GLY A 522 34.49 15.17 10.37
CA GLY A 522 35.67 14.73 9.61
C GLY A 522 35.75 15.37 8.23
N ASN A 523 35.56 16.70 8.17
CA ASN A 523 35.69 17.51 6.96
C ASN A 523 36.74 18.61 7.19
N LYS A 524 36.82 19.59 6.30
CA LYS A 524 37.76 20.73 6.36
C LYS A 524 37.02 22.07 6.45
N VAL A 525 35.86 22.08 7.09
CA VAL A 525 35.01 23.26 7.22
C VAL A 525 35.58 24.19 8.29
N SER A 526 35.62 25.49 8.01
CA SER A 526 36.02 26.52 8.97
C SER A 526 34.93 27.57 9.20
N ASN A 527 34.17 27.92 8.15
CA ASN A 527 33.06 28.86 8.21
C ASN A 527 31.71 28.13 8.24
N ILE A 528 30.97 28.33 9.32
CA ILE A 528 29.64 27.73 9.52
C ILE A 528 28.49 28.75 9.56
N SER A 529 28.71 29.96 9.02
CA SER A 529 27.66 31.00 8.92
C SER A 529 26.38 30.51 8.21
N ALA A 530 26.52 29.57 7.28
CA ALA A 530 25.40 28.92 6.58
C ALA A 530 24.40 28.23 7.53
N LEU A 531 24.82 27.84 8.73
CA LEU A 531 23.95 27.16 9.70
C LEU A 531 22.98 28.12 10.41
N ALA A 532 23.27 29.43 10.44
CA ALA A 532 22.53 30.39 11.25
C ALA A 532 21.01 30.43 11.01
N GLY A 533 20.55 30.07 9.80
CA GLY A 533 19.14 30.05 9.41
C GLY A 533 18.47 28.67 9.45
N LEU A 534 19.20 27.61 9.83
CA LEU A 534 18.69 26.23 9.86
C LEU A 534 18.02 25.92 11.21
N THR A 535 17.04 26.75 11.61
CA THR A 535 16.46 26.77 12.96
C THR A 535 15.66 25.52 13.35
N GLN A 536 15.40 24.62 12.41
CA GLN A 536 14.76 23.32 12.64
C GLN A 536 15.77 22.20 13.00
N LEU A 537 17.08 22.49 13.02
CA LEU A 537 18.09 21.52 13.45
C LEU A 537 17.86 21.09 14.90
N THR A 538 17.71 19.79 15.08
CA THR A 538 17.64 19.11 16.39
C THR A 538 18.93 18.36 16.70
N GLU A 539 19.68 17.94 15.67
CA GLU A 539 20.94 17.21 15.81
C GLU A 539 22.00 17.78 14.86
N LEU A 540 23.16 18.15 15.44
CA LEU A 540 24.26 18.73 14.70
C LEU A 540 25.59 18.07 15.08
N TYR A 541 26.22 17.46 14.08
CA TYR A 541 27.50 16.77 14.20
C TYR A 541 28.56 17.46 13.32
N ILE A 542 29.48 18.18 13.95
CA ILE A 542 30.52 18.99 13.29
C ILE A 542 31.92 18.72 13.84
N ARG A 543 32.15 17.55 14.45
CA ARG A 543 33.45 17.10 14.97
C ARG A 543 34.53 17.09 13.90
N GLU A 544 35.79 17.16 14.32
CA GLU A 544 36.95 16.94 13.43
C GLU A 544 36.88 17.82 12.17
N ASN A 545 36.77 19.13 12.41
CA ASN A 545 36.78 20.17 11.38
C ASN A 545 37.80 21.26 11.79
N THR A 546 37.75 22.42 11.16
CA THR A 546 38.67 23.54 11.43
C THR A 546 37.95 24.81 11.91
N ILE A 547 36.80 24.65 12.56
CA ILE A 547 35.91 25.75 12.98
C ILE A 547 36.51 26.49 14.17
N ASN A 548 36.46 27.82 14.13
CA ASN A 548 36.91 28.71 15.20
C ASN A 548 35.77 29.58 15.80
N ASP A 549 34.70 29.84 15.05
CA ASP A 549 33.54 30.61 15.51
C ASP A 549 32.26 29.76 15.54
N PHE A 550 31.71 29.58 16.75
CA PHE A 550 30.45 28.85 16.98
C PHE A 550 29.24 29.76 17.17
N SER A 551 29.36 31.08 16.95
CA SER A 551 28.25 32.04 17.05
C SER A 551 27.03 31.67 16.20
N PRO A 552 27.17 31.10 14.98
CA PRO A 552 26.01 30.63 14.21
C PRO A 552 25.19 29.55 14.91
N VAL A 553 25.83 28.65 15.68
CA VAL A 553 25.17 27.55 16.39
C VAL A 553 24.29 28.07 17.53
N ALA A 554 24.66 29.19 18.16
CA ALA A 554 23.87 29.79 19.25
C ALA A 554 22.45 30.23 18.80
N LYS A 555 22.20 30.34 17.49
CA LYS A 555 20.87 30.65 16.91
C LYS A 555 19.95 29.42 16.80
N LEU A 556 20.50 28.21 16.94
CA LEU A 556 19.78 26.94 16.74
C LEU A 556 19.10 26.50 18.04
N LYS A 557 17.96 27.13 18.36
CA LYS A 557 17.26 26.94 19.65
C LYS A 557 16.57 25.59 19.84
N GLN A 558 16.44 24.79 18.77
CA GLN A 558 15.83 23.46 18.81
C GLN A 558 16.85 22.32 18.94
N LEU A 559 18.15 22.62 19.05
CA LEU A 559 19.18 21.60 19.18
C LEU A 559 19.02 20.82 20.49
N ASN A 560 19.02 19.50 20.36
CA ASN A 560 19.06 18.53 21.44
C ASN A 560 20.41 17.81 21.50
N ILE A 561 21.07 17.62 20.35
CA ILE A 561 22.37 16.95 20.25
C ILE A 561 23.34 17.87 19.51
N LEU A 562 24.48 18.18 20.14
CA LEU A 562 25.52 19.02 19.55
C LEU A 562 26.92 18.45 19.82
N TYR A 563 27.57 17.98 18.77
CA TYR A 563 28.91 17.39 18.84
C TYR A 563 29.90 18.16 17.97
N LEU A 564 30.91 18.76 18.59
CA LEU A 564 31.85 19.69 17.97
C LEU A 564 33.32 19.50 18.40
N LYS A 565 33.65 18.49 19.19
CA LYS A 565 35.04 18.17 19.57
C LYS A 565 35.97 18.01 18.36
N GLY A 566 37.24 18.39 18.52
CA GLY A 566 38.25 18.30 17.46
C GLY A 566 38.17 19.43 16.44
N ASN A 567 37.65 20.60 16.84
CA ASN A 567 37.73 21.85 16.11
C ASN A 567 38.83 22.76 16.70
N LYS A 568 39.05 23.94 16.08
CA LYS A 568 40.13 24.87 16.48
C LYS A 568 39.77 25.79 17.65
N SER A 569 38.49 26.10 17.87
CA SER A 569 38.10 26.99 18.96
C SER A 569 38.24 26.32 20.32
N THR A 570 38.63 27.10 21.33
CA THR A 570 38.54 26.76 22.75
C THR A 570 37.51 27.62 23.48
N ASN A 571 36.86 28.58 22.80
CA ASN A 571 35.90 29.51 23.38
C ASN A 571 34.46 29.13 23.01
N TYR A 572 33.72 28.61 23.99
CA TYR A 572 32.34 28.18 23.85
C TYR A 572 31.32 29.09 24.55
N SER A 573 31.73 30.29 24.98
CA SER A 573 30.89 31.22 25.76
C SER A 573 29.55 31.53 25.10
N LYS A 574 29.50 31.66 23.78
CA LYS A 574 28.26 31.91 23.02
C LYS A 574 27.26 30.75 23.09
N LEU A 575 27.74 29.52 23.28
CA LEU A 575 26.91 28.32 23.34
C LEU A 575 26.20 28.13 24.69
N GLN A 576 26.56 28.91 25.72
CA GLN A 576 25.88 28.87 27.02
C GLN A 576 24.37 29.16 26.90
N THR A 577 23.99 29.96 25.91
CA THR A 577 22.58 30.32 25.63
C THR A 577 21.71 29.14 25.15
N ILE A 578 22.33 28.06 24.68
CA ILE A 578 21.62 26.85 24.22
C ILE A 578 21.97 25.61 25.05
N LYS A 579 23.01 25.68 25.89
CA LYS A 579 23.53 24.54 26.67
C LYS A 579 22.47 23.82 27.50
N LYS A 580 21.53 24.56 28.11
CA LYS A 580 20.43 23.98 28.91
C LYS A 580 19.41 23.17 28.09
N GLY A 581 19.30 23.41 26.78
CA GLY A 581 18.40 22.67 25.89
C GLY A 581 19.01 21.38 25.34
N LEU A 582 20.33 21.22 25.45
CA LEU A 582 21.05 20.06 24.94
C LEU A 582 20.86 18.87 25.88
N ILE A 583 20.49 17.74 25.29
CA ILE A 583 20.46 16.42 25.92
C ILE A 583 21.86 15.82 25.88
N GLU A 584 22.57 16.00 24.76
CA GLU A 584 23.91 15.43 24.55
C GLU A 584 24.84 16.49 23.93
N CYS A 585 26.04 16.66 24.51
CA CYS A 585 27.08 17.55 23.97
C CYS A 585 28.51 17.14 24.41
N ASP A 586 29.54 17.69 23.76
CA ASP A 586 30.95 17.28 23.99
C ASP A 586 31.96 18.44 24.14
N PHE A 587 31.52 19.60 24.64
CA PHE A 587 32.33 20.83 24.77
C PHE A 587 32.19 21.58 26.10
#